data_AF-A0A954KRX7-F1
#
_entry.id   AF-A0A954KRX7-F1
#
_cell.length_a   1.000
_cell.length_b   1.000
_cell.length_c   1.000
_cell.angle_alpha   90.00
_cell.angle_beta   90.00
_cell.angle_gamma   90.00
#
_symmetry.space_group_name_H-M   'P 1'
#
loop_
_entity.id
_entity.type
_entity.pdbx_description
1 polymer ?
#
loop_
_entity_poly.entity_id
_entity_poly.type
_entity_poly.pdbx_seq_one_letter_code
_entity_poly.pdbx_strand_id
1 'polypeptide(L)'
;MAKAKSRKAPAPSSNGDSDSMLTNALGQIEKAFGKGSIMKLSGEAAGRIPGISTGALSLDLALGGQGVPRGRIVEFYGPESSGKTTLAL
;
A
#
# COMPACT_ATOMS: atom_id res chain seq x y z
N MET A 1 53.34 -12.62 -9.30
CA MET A 1 52.53 -12.91 -8.10
C MET A 1 51.82 -11.63 -7.67
N ALA A 2 50.50 -11.53 -7.83
CA ALA A 2 49.71 -10.36 -7.44
C ALA A 2 48.72 -10.76 -6.32
N LYS A 3 48.85 -10.12 -5.16
CA LYS A 3 48.08 -10.39 -3.94
C LYS A 3 46.62 -9.97 -4.12
N ALA A 4 45.68 -10.91 -3.97
CA ALA A 4 44.26 -10.62 -3.90
C ALA A 4 43.92 -9.93 -2.56
N LYS A 5 43.38 -8.71 -2.63
CA LYS A 5 42.94 -7.94 -1.46
C LYS A 5 41.53 -8.41 -1.07
N SER A 6 41.45 -9.12 0.05
CA SER A 6 40.21 -9.60 0.67
C SER A 6 39.20 -8.46 0.84
N ARG A 7 38.00 -8.61 0.25
CA ARG A 7 36.83 -7.77 0.54
C ARG A 7 36.24 -8.24 1.86
N LYS A 8 36.56 -7.54 2.94
CA LYS A 8 35.97 -7.76 4.27
C LYS A 8 34.48 -7.39 4.21
N ALA A 9 33.60 -8.36 4.46
CA ALA A 9 32.17 -8.13 4.63
C ALA A 9 31.94 -7.21 5.86
N PRO A 10 30.99 -6.26 5.79
CA PRO A 10 30.73 -5.36 6.91
C PRO A 10 30.14 -6.13 8.09
N ALA A 11 30.65 -5.82 9.29
CA ALA A 11 30.23 -6.39 10.58
C ALA A 11 28.80 -5.95 10.93
N PRO A 12 28.07 -6.70 11.80
CA PRO A 12 26.72 -6.32 12.22
C PRO A 12 26.80 -5.04 13.05
N SER A 13 26.19 -3.96 12.54
CA SER A 13 26.26 -2.63 13.11
C SER A 13 25.30 -2.47 14.29
N SER A 14 25.70 -1.59 15.21
CA SER A 14 24.93 -1.22 16.39
C SER A 14 23.59 -0.61 15.99
N ASN A 15 22.55 -0.78 16.81
CA ASN A 15 21.17 -0.36 16.50
C ASN A 15 21.03 1.13 16.09
N GLY A 16 21.97 2.01 16.47
CA GLY A 16 21.97 3.42 16.07
C GLY A 16 22.45 3.70 14.64
N ASP A 17 23.32 2.85 14.09
CA ASP A 17 23.78 2.96 12.71
C ASP A 17 22.66 2.59 11.73
N SER A 18 21.89 1.56 12.08
CA SER A 18 20.78 1.03 11.29
C SER A 18 19.68 2.07 11.04
N ASP A 19 19.31 2.86 12.06
CA ASP A 19 18.29 3.90 11.95
C ASP A 19 18.74 5.06 11.04
N SER A 20 20.03 5.42 11.10
CA SER A 20 20.61 6.45 10.24
C SER A 20 20.64 6.01 8.78
N MET A 21 21.02 4.74 8.52
CA MET A 21 21.03 4.15 7.18
C MET A 21 19.61 4.04 6.61
N LEU A 22 18.65 3.65 7.43
CA LEU A 22 17.24 3.58 7.06
C LEU A 22 16.70 4.97 6.66
N THR A 23 16.95 6.00 7.48
CA THR A 23 16.48 7.37 7.21
C THR A 23 17.06 7.92 5.91
N ASN A 24 18.36 7.67 5.66
CA ASN A 24 19.01 8.06 4.41
C ASN A 24 18.43 7.35 3.19
N ALA A 25 18.16 6.04 3.29
CA ALA A 25 17.54 5.27 2.21
C ALA A 25 16.12 5.76 1.89
N LEU A 26 15.33 6.05 2.93
CA LEU A 26 13.99 6.64 2.76
C LEU A 26 14.06 8.00 2.04
N GLY A 27 15.00 8.87 2.42
CA GLY A 27 15.21 10.15 1.75
C GLY A 27 15.67 10.04 0.29
N GLN A 28 16.47 9.02 -0.04
CA GLN A 28 16.85 8.73 -1.43
C GLN A 28 15.65 8.33 -2.29
N ILE A 29 14.74 7.51 -1.75
CA ILE A 29 13.51 7.10 -2.43
C ILE A 29 12.61 8.32 -2.69
N GLU A 30 12.38 9.16 -1.67
CA GLU A 30 11.57 10.37 -1.85
C GLU A 30 12.17 11.36 -2.85
N LYS A 31 13.50 11.52 -2.87
CA LYS A 31 14.17 12.39 -3.84
C LYS A 31 14.02 11.87 -5.28
N ALA A 32 14.06 10.56 -5.47
CA ALA A 32 13.99 9.94 -6.79
C ALA A 32 12.55 9.87 -7.34
N PHE A 33 11.57 9.60 -6.47
CA PHE A 33 10.19 9.28 -6.90
C PHE A 33 9.13 10.29 -6.41
N GLY A 34 9.55 11.34 -5.69
CA GLY A 34 8.66 12.36 -5.15
C GLY A 34 8.23 12.07 -3.71
N LYS A 35 7.68 13.10 -3.06
CA LYS A 35 7.14 13.01 -1.68
C LYS A 35 5.98 12.02 -1.63
N GLY A 36 5.96 11.18 -0.60
CA GLY A 36 4.91 10.18 -0.40
C GLY A 36 5.08 8.89 -1.23
N SER A 37 6.19 8.75 -1.95
CA SER A 37 6.56 7.49 -2.63
C SER A 37 6.87 6.34 -1.66
N ILE A 38 7.24 6.66 -0.42
CA ILE A 38 7.38 5.72 0.68
C ILE A 38 6.90 6.38 1.98
N MET A 39 6.18 5.62 2.80
CA MET A 39 5.66 6.11 4.08
C MET A 39 5.46 4.94 5.05
N LYS A 40 5.47 5.23 6.35
CA LYS A 40 5.12 4.24 7.36
C LYS A 40 3.63 3.95 7.29
N LEU A 41 3.27 2.68 7.18
CA LEU A 41 1.89 2.22 7.16
C LEU A 41 1.12 2.55 8.45
N SER A 42 1.83 2.69 9.57
CA SER A 42 1.24 3.00 10.89
C SER A 42 0.85 4.47 11.09
N GLY A 43 1.13 5.35 10.14
CA GLY A 43 0.68 6.74 10.20
C GLY A 43 -0.78 6.85 9.73
N GLU A 44 -1.54 7.79 10.30
CA GLU A 44 -2.91 8.18 9.90
C GLU A 44 -3.04 8.63 8.42
N ALA A 45 -1.98 8.50 7.61
CA ALA A 45 -1.90 8.97 6.24
C ALA A 45 -2.80 8.19 5.25
N ALA A 46 -3.21 6.97 5.59
CA ALA A 46 -4.25 6.28 4.84
C ALA A 46 -5.62 6.89 5.20
N GLY A 47 -5.91 8.06 4.63
CA GLY A 47 -7.20 8.72 4.78
C GLY A 47 -8.36 7.80 4.40
N ARG A 48 -9.56 8.07 4.94
CA ARG A 48 -10.76 7.29 4.60
C ARG A 48 -10.95 7.26 3.09
N ILE A 49 -11.10 6.06 2.53
CA ILE A 49 -11.35 5.85 1.11
C ILE A 49 -12.83 6.17 0.87
N PRO A 50 -13.18 7.20 0.08
CA PRO A 50 -14.58 7.48 -0.22
C PRO A 50 -15.18 6.32 -1.03
N GLY A 51 -16.44 5.98 -0.76
CA GLY A 51 -17.17 4.97 -1.52
C GLY A 51 -18.27 5.54 -2.42
N ILE A 52 -18.80 4.69 -3.28
CA ILE A 52 -19.93 4.93 -4.20
C ILE A 52 -21.06 4.01 -3.74
N SER A 53 -22.27 4.54 -3.53
CA SER A 53 -23.42 3.72 -3.15
C SER A 53 -23.70 2.65 -4.21
N THR A 54 -23.98 1.44 -3.76
CA THR A 54 -24.37 0.30 -4.59
C THR A 54 -25.82 0.37 -5.07
N GLY A 55 -26.60 1.37 -4.60
CA GLY A 55 -28.05 1.44 -4.82
C GLY A 55 -28.86 0.49 -3.92
N ALA A 56 -28.20 -0.45 -3.23
CA ALA A 56 -28.81 -1.35 -2.25
C ALA A 56 -28.33 -0.99 -0.84
N LEU A 57 -29.18 -0.35 -0.04
CA LEU A 57 -28.84 0.12 1.31
C LEU A 57 -28.24 -0.98 2.21
N SER A 58 -28.78 -2.19 2.14
CA SER A 58 -28.28 -3.34 2.91
C SER A 58 -26.83 -3.70 2.55
N LEU A 59 -26.48 -3.61 1.26
CA LEU A 59 -25.13 -3.88 0.79
C LEU A 59 -24.16 -2.76 1.16
N ASP A 60 -24.59 -1.50 1.07
CA ASP A 60 -23.78 -0.36 1.51
C ASP A 60 -23.42 -0.46 3.00
N LEU A 61 -24.39 -0.85 3.84
CA LEU A 61 -24.16 -1.10 5.27
C LEU A 61 -23.19 -2.26 5.50
N ALA A 62 -23.34 -3.36 4.75
CA ALA A 62 -22.42 -4.50 4.81
C ALA A 62 -20.99 -4.13 4.40
N LEU A 63 -20.83 -3.15 3.50
CA LEU A 63 -19.55 -2.58 3.07
C LEU A 63 -19.03 -1.47 4.01
N GLY A 64 -19.49 -1.43 5.27
CA GLY A 64 -19.05 -0.45 6.25
C GLY A 64 -19.71 0.92 6.11
N GLY A 65 -20.86 0.98 5.43
CA GLY A 65 -21.68 2.19 5.26
C GLY A 65 -21.20 3.14 4.16
N GLN A 66 -20.24 2.73 3.33
CA GLN A 66 -19.66 3.59 2.28
C GLN A 66 -19.91 3.09 0.86
N GLY A 67 -20.35 1.84 0.69
CA GLY A 67 -20.52 1.23 -0.64
C GLY A 67 -19.19 0.82 -1.28
N VAL A 68 -19.12 0.86 -2.61
CA VAL A 68 -17.95 0.41 -3.40
C VAL A 68 -16.80 1.43 -3.32
N PRO A 69 -15.58 1.05 -2.92
CA PRO A 69 -14.46 1.98 -2.72
C PRO A 69 -13.96 2.62 -4.03
N ARG A 70 -13.77 3.94 -4.04
CA ARG A 70 -13.20 4.66 -5.18
C ARG A 70 -11.71 4.39 -5.33
N GLY A 71 -11.25 4.34 -6.58
CA GLY A 71 -9.83 4.12 -6.90
C GLY A 71 -9.35 2.69 -6.66
N ARG A 72 -10.27 1.72 -6.59
CA ARG A 72 -9.99 0.30 -6.41
C ARG A 72 -10.74 -0.53 -7.45
N ILE A 73 -10.16 -1.67 -7.79
CA ILE A 73 -10.82 -2.69 -8.60
C ILE A 73 -11.64 -3.56 -7.66
N VAL A 74 -12.90 -3.80 -8.02
CA VAL A 74 -13.86 -4.61 -7.24
C VAL A 74 -14.43 -5.68 -8.16
N GLU A 75 -14.53 -6.90 -7.64
CA GLU A 75 -15.04 -8.06 -8.37
C GLU A 75 -16.41 -8.48 -7.82
N PHE A 76 -17.40 -8.56 -8.70
CA PHE A 76 -18.71 -9.16 -8.41
C PHE A 76 -18.81 -10.51 -9.10
N TYR A 77 -18.86 -11.60 -8.32
CA TYR A 77 -18.96 -12.97 -8.83
C TYR A 77 -20.24 -13.65 -8.32
N GLY A 78 -20.67 -14.69 -9.03
CA GLY A 78 -21.86 -15.46 -8.65
C GLY A 78 -22.51 -16.17 -9.85
N PRO A 79 -23.52 -17.02 -9.59
CA PRO A 79 -24.22 -17.80 -10.61
C PRO A 79 -24.78 -16.96 -11.77
N GLU A 80 -25.06 -17.60 -12.89
CA GLU A 80 -25.79 -16.96 -13.99
C GLU A 80 -27.12 -16.39 -13.49
N SER A 81 -27.51 -15.22 -14.01
CA SER A 81 -28.73 -14.49 -13.59
C SER A 81 -28.77 -14.01 -12.12
N SER A 82 -27.66 -14.04 -11.38
CA SER A 82 -27.58 -13.53 -9.99
C SER A 82 -27.64 -12.01 -9.83
N GLY A 83 -27.81 -11.24 -10.91
CA GLY A 83 -27.90 -9.77 -10.85
C GLY A 83 -26.56 -9.02 -10.83
N LYS A 84 -25.41 -9.64 -11.16
CA LYS A 84 -24.09 -8.97 -11.22
C LYS A 84 -24.11 -7.70 -12.08
N THR A 85 -24.63 -7.80 -13.30
CA THR A 85 -24.74 -6.65 -14.23
C THR A 85 -25.76 -5.63 -13.72
N THR A 86 -26.86 -6.09 -13.13
CA THR A 86 -27.90 -5.22 -12.56
C THR A 86 -27.37 -4.38 -11.40
N LEU A 87 -26.48 -4.95 -10.58
CA LEU A 87 -25.83 -4.22 -9.48
C LEU A 87 -24.83 -3.16 -9.97
N ALA A 88 -24.25 -3.36 -11.16
CA ALA A 88 -23.22 -2.48 -11.72
C ALA A 88 -23.77 -1.29 -12.53
N LEU A 89 -25.06 -1.29 -12.87
CA LEU A 89 -25.77 -0.26 -13.65
C LEU A 89 -26.60 0.65 -12.73
#